data_AF-A0A178VR40-F1
#
_entry.id   AF-A0A178VR40-F1
#
_cell.length_a   1.000
_cell.length_b   1.000
_cell.length_c   1.000
_cell.angle_alpha   90.00
_cell.angle_beta   90.00
_cell.angle_gamma   90.00
#
_symmetry.space_group_name_H-M   'P 1'
#
loop_
_entity.id
_entity.type
_entity.pdbx_description
1 polymer ?
#
loop_
_entity_poly.entity_id
_entity_poly.type
_entity_poly.pdbx_seq_one_letter_code
_entity_poly.pdbx_strand_id
1 'polypeptide(L)'
;MLGLVVCLLWNIVAVTTAWIKGEGPTIWFLAIIYFISGVPGAYVMWYRPLYRAMRTDSALKFGWFFFTYLFHIAFCVFAAVAPPIIFKGKSLTGILPAIDVLSGNILVGIFYFIGFGFFCLESLVSIWVIQQVYMYFRGSGKAAEMKQEATRRAMMAAL
;
A
#
# COMPACT_ATOMS: atom_id res chain seq x y z
N MET A 1 7.22 -2.67 -1.98
CA MET A 1 6.87 -3.36 -3.24
C MET A 1 6.93 -4.87 -3.05
N LEU A 2 8.06 -5.42 -2.60
CA LEU A 2 8.15 -6.83 -2.20
C LEU A 2 7.11 -7.18 -1.11
N GLY A 3 6.96 -6.35 -0.08
CA GLY A 3 5.98 -6.61 0.98
C GLY A 3 4.53 -6.62 0.49
N LEU A 4 4.10 -5.63 -0.31
CA LEU A 4 2.78 -5.67 -0.98
C LEU A 4 2.57 -6.95 -1.81
N VAL A 5 3.57 -7.38 -2.59
CA VAL A 5 3.49 -8.63 -3.38
C VAL A 5 3.26 -9.82 -2.45
N VAL A 6 4.02 -9.93 -1.36
CA VAL A 6 3.86 -11.00 -0.36
C VAL A 6 2.47 -10.95 0.28
N CYS A 7 1.97 -9.78 0.67
CA CYS A 7 0.64 -9.61 1.24
C CYS A 7 -0.45 -10.08 0.28
N LEU A 8 -0.38 -9.67 -0.99
CA LEU A 8 -1.39 -10.00 -2.00
C LEU A 8 -1.30 -11.47 -2.45
N LEU A 9 -0.10 -12.06 -2.50
CA LEU A 9 0.08 -13.50 -2.73
C LEU A 9 -0.55 -14.31 -1.60
N TRP A 10 -0.26 -13.95 -0.35
CA TRP A 10 -0.87 -14.60 0.79
C TRP A 10 -2.40 -14.44 0.79
N ASN A 11 -2.88 -13.25 0.40
CA ASN A 11 -4.30 -12.99 0.26
C ASN A 11 -4.97 -13.94 -0.74
N ILE A 12 -4.34 -14.22 -1.89
CA ILE A 12 -4.85 -15.22 -2.85
C ILE A 12 -4.88 -16.61 -2.20
N VAL A 13 -3.82 -17.02 -1.50
CA VAL A 13 -3.77 -18.34 -0.85
C VAL A 13 -4.91 -18.48 0.17
N ALA A 14 -5.05 -17.52 1.07
CA ALA A 14 -6.09 -17.52 2.10
C ALA A 14 -7.51 -17.52 1.50
N VAL A 15 -7.77 -16.66 0.51
CA VAL A 15 -9.08 -16.60 -0.16
C VAL A 15 -9.36 -17.85 -0.99
N THR A 16 -8.33 -18.52 -1.53
CA THR A 16 -8.48 -19.81 -2.20
C THR A 16 -8.92 -20.89 -1.19
N THR A 17 -8.36 -20.90 0.02
CA THR A 17 -8.84 -21.81 1.07
C THR A 17 -10.28 -21.53 1.48
N ALA A 18 -10.66 -20.25 1.55
CA ALA A 18 -12.04 -19.84 1.82
C ALA A 18 -13.01 -20.33 0.74
N TRP A 19 -12.64 -20.15 -0.53
CA TRP A 19 -13.43 -20.60 -1.67
C TRP A 19 -13.65 -22.12 -1.70
N ILE A 20 -12.59 -22.91 -1.45
CA ILE A 20 -12.68 -24.38 -1.36
C ILE A 20 -13.60 -24.81 -0.20
N LYS A 21 -13.68 -24.01 0.88
CA LYS A 21 -14.55 -24.26 2.03
C LYS A 21 -15.97 -23.72 1.87
N GLY A 22 -16.35 -23.24 0.69
CA GLY A 22 -17.72 -22.87 0.35
C GLY A 22 -18.02 -21.37 0.40
N GLU A 23 -17.02 -20.51 0.63
CA GLU A 23 -17.18 -19.07 0.41
C GLU A 23 -17.28 -18.76 -1.09
N GLY A 24 -17.99 -17.70 -1.48
CA GLY A 24 -18.34 -17.45 -2.89
C GLY A 24 -17.13 -17.20 -3.82
N PRO A 25 -17.18 -17.58 -5.11
CA PRO A 25 -16.08 -17.35 -6.05
C PRO A 25 -15.77 -15.86 -6.28
N THR A 26 -16.72 -14.97 -5.99
CA THR A 26 -16.56 -13.51 -6.12
C THR A 26 -15.42 -12.96 -5.26
N ILE A 27 -15.25 -13.46 -4.02
CA ILE A 27 -14.14 -13.00 -3.16
C ILE A 27 -12.78 -13.43 -3.73
N TRP A 28 -12.73 -14.60 -4.37
CA TRP A 28 -11.53 -15.14 -5.02
C TRP A 28 -11.13 -14.36 -6.27
N PHE A 29 -12.09 -14.03 -7.14
CA PHE A 29 -11.82 -13.17 -8.29
C PHE A 29 -11.31 -11.78 -7.88
N LEU A 30 -11.86 -11.19 -6.83
CA LEU A 30 -11.39 -9.90 -6.30
C LEU A 30 -9.94 -9.98 -5.80
N ALA A 31 -9.56 -11.07 -5.12
CA ALA A 31 -8.18 -11.27 -4.66
C ALA A 31 -7.19 -11.31 -5.84
N ILE A 32 -7.56 -11.96 -6.95
CA ILE A 32 -6.76 -11.98 -8.18
C ILE A 32 -6.66 -10.59 -8.81
N ILE A 33 -7.77 -9.86 -8.88
CA ILE A 33 -7.78 -8.49 -9.42
C ILE A 33 -6.86 -7.59 -8.58
N TYR A 34 -6.89 -7.69 -7.25
CA TYR A 34 -5.99 -6.92 -6.38
C TYR A 34 -4.52 -7.27 -6.65
N PHE A 35 -4.19 -8.53 -6.91
CA PHE A 35 -2.83 -8.91 -7.26
C PHE A 35 -2.39 -8.35 -8.62
N ILE A 36 -3.21 -8.57 -9.66
CA ILE A 36 -2.88 -8.14 -11.04
C ILE A 36 -2.83 -6.62 -11.15
N SER A 37 -3.69 -5.88 -10.43
CA SER A 37 -3.66 -4.41 -10.45
C SER A 37 -2.66 -3.81 -9.45
N GLY A 38 -2.50 -4.43 -8.28
CA GLY A 38 -1.67 -3.92 -7.19
C GLY A 38 -0.18 -3.95 -7.53
N VAL A 39 0.32 -5.01 -8.17
CA VAL A 39 1.74 -5.13 -8.54
C VAL A 39 2.18 -4.07 -9.58
N PRO A 40 1.53 -3.91 -10.75
CA PRO A 40 1.90 -2.86 -11.70
C PRO A 40 1.57 -1.47 -11.15
N GLY A 41 0.47 -1.31 -10.40
CA GLY A 41 0.14 -0.06 -9.72
C GLY A 41 1.25 0.40 -8.79
N ALA A 42 1.77 -0.51 -7.96
CA ALA A 42 2.88 -0.26 -7.05
C ALA A 42 4.16 0.18 -7.76
N TYR A 43 4.47 -0.48 -8.88
CA TYR A 43 5.64 -0.16 -9.68
C TYR A 43 5.57 1.28 -10.22
N VAL A 44 4.43 1.62 -10.82
CA VAL A 44 4.24 2.89 -11.51
C VAL A 44 4.08 4.05 -10.52
N MET A 45 3.36 3.83 -9.41
CA MET A 45 2.96 4.90 -8.49
C MET A 45 4.06 5.31 -7.52
N TRP A 46 4.89 4.39 -7.03
CA TRP A 46 5.92 4.76 -6.04
C TRP A 46 7.32 4.23 -6.33
N TYR A 47 7.50 3.02 -6.86
CA TYR A 47 8.85 2.54 -7.17
C TYR A 47 9.55 3.37 -8.26
N ARG A 48 8.88 3.55 -9.40
CA ARG A 48 9.41 4.32 -10.53
C ARG A 48 9.60 5.81 -10.22
N PRO A 49 8.66 6.51 -9.55
CA PRO A 49 8.87 7.89 -9.13
C PRO A 49 10.01 8.05 -8.14
N LEU A 50 10.13 7.16 -7.14
CA LEU A 50 11.25 7.19 -6.19
C LEU A 50 12.60 7.03 -6.89
N TYR A 51 12.73 6.01 -7.74
CA TYR A 51 13.95 5.77 -8.49
C TYR A 51 14.35 6.98 -9.35
N ARG A 52 13.37 7.59 -10.04
CA ARG A 52 13.60 8.81 -10.83
C ARG A 52 13.94 10.01 -9.97
N ALA A 53 13.32 10.16 -8.80
CA ALA A 53 13.58 11.24 -7.86
C ALA A 53 15.03 11.17 -7.35
N MET A 54 15.50 9.97 -6.99
CA MET A 54 16.89 9.74 -6.59
C MET A 54 17.88 10.02 -7.72
N ARG A 55 17.59 9.58 -8.96
CA ARG A 55 18.52 9.75 -10.08
C ARG A 55 18.60 11.17 -10.62
N THR A 56 17.47 11.88 -10.68
CA THR A 56 17.39 13.23 -11.27
C THR A 56 17.48 14.35 -10.24
N ASP A 57 17.66 13.99 -8.97
CA ASP A 57 17.71 14.87 -7.80
C ASP A 57 16.48 15.79 -7.59
N SER A 58 15.49 15.74 -8.48
CA SER A 58 14.33 16.63 -8.53
C SER A 58 13.39 16.48 -7.34
N ALA A 59 13.24 17.55 -6.58
CA ALA A 59 12.38 17.63 -5.42
C ALA A 59 10.87 17.53 -5.72
N LEU A 60 10.41 17.98 -6.89
CA LEU A 60 9.02 17.77 -7.33
C LEU A 60 8.68 16.29 -7.49
N LYS A 61 9.63 15.47 -7.97
CA LYS A 61 9.44 14.01 -8.08
C LYS A 61 9.43 13.32 -6.72
N PHE A 62 10.19 13.84 -5.74
CA PHE A 62 10.07 13.43 -4.35
C PHE A 62 8.68 13.75 -3.79
N GLY A 63 8.16 14.95 -4.04
CA GLY A 63 6.79 15.34 -3.66
C GLY A 63 5.72 14.39 -4.20
N TRP A 64 5.81 14.06 -5.51
CA TRP A 64 4.91 13.10 -6.14
C TRP A 64 4.99 11.71 -5.50
N PHE A 65 6.21 11.24 -5.19
CA PHE A 65 6.42 9.98 -4.46
C PHE A 65 5.74 10.00 -3.08
N PHE A 66 5.92 11.05 -2.27
CA PHE A 66 5.30 11.12 -0.95
C PHE A 66 3.77 11.06 -1.02
N PHE A 67 3.19 11.78 -1.97
CA PHE A 67 1.75 11.80 -2.18
C PHE A 67 1.20 10.42 -2.57
N THR A 68 1.78 9.77 -3.58
CA THR A 68 1.33 8.44 -4.01
C THR A 68 1.59 7.35 -2.97
N TYR A 69 2.70 7.45 -2.24
CA TYR A 69 3.06 6.50 -1.19
C TYR A 69 2.16 6.62 0.05
N LEU A 70 1.59 7.80 0.31
CA LEU A 70 0.56 7.95 1.35
C LEU A 70 -0.70 7.11 1.04
N PHE A 71 -1.15 7.08 -0.21
CA PHE A 71 -2.27 6.21 -0.61
C PHE A 71 -1.94 4.73 -0.44
N HIS A 72 -0.69 4.32 -0.67
CA HIS A 72 -0.26 2.95 -0.40
C HIS A 72 -0.36 2.61 1.09
N ILE A 73 0.12 3.49 1.98
CA ILE A 73 0.00 3.29 3.42
C ILE A 73 -1.49 3.23 3.83
N ALA A 74 -2.32 4.14 3.32
CA ALA A 74 -3.75 4.15 3.58
C ALA A 74 -4.43 2.85 3.11
N PHE A 75 -4.06 2.35 1.93
CA PHE A 75 -4.55 1.07 1.41
C PHE A 75 -4.12 -0.11 2.31
N CYS A 76 -2.86 -0.17 2.75
CA CYS A 76 -2.39 -1.24 3.64
C CYS A 76 -3.12 -1.23 4.99
N VAL A 77 -3.34 -0.05 5.57
CA VAL A 77 -4.13 0.07 6.81
C VAL A 77 -5.59 -0.32 6.58
N PHE A 78 -6.18 0.13 5.48
CA PHE A 78 -7.54 -0.25 5.10
C PHE A 78 -7.67 -1.77 4.90
N ALA A 79 -6.69 -2.40 4.25
CA ALA A 79 -6.65 -3.85 4.04
C ALA A 79 -6.42 -4.63 5.34
N ALA A 80 -5.65 -4.09 6.29
CA ALA A 80 -5.49 -4.68 7.61
C ALA A 80 -6.81 -4.68 8.41
N VAL A 81 -7.60 -3.60 8.32
CA VAL A 81 -8.92 -3.58 8.97
C VAL A 81 -9.94 -4.42 8.17
N ALA A 82 -9.89 -4.30 6.84
CA ALA A 82 -10.84 -4.85 5.87
C ALA A 82 -12.31 -4.66 6.31
N PRO A 83 -12.79 -3.40 6.46
CA PRO A 83 -14.16 -3.16 6.86
C PRO A 83 -15.15 -3.73 5.81
N PRO A 84 -16.30 -4.28 6.22
CA PRO A 84 -17.23 -5.01 5.35
C PRO A 84 -18.08 -4.09 4.45
N ILE A 85 -17.48 -3.03 3.93
CA ILE A 85 -18.14 -1.97 3.15
C ILE A 85 -18.17 -2.35 1.66
N ILE A 86 -17.13 -3.04 1.18
CA ILE A 86 -16.95 -3.38 -0.24
C ILE A 86 -17.11 -4.90 -0.40
N PHE A 87 -18.14 -5.34 -1.14
CA PHE A 87 -18.39 -6.74 -1.55
C PHE A 87 -18.23 -7.80 -0.45
N LYS A 88 -19.00 -7.67 0.65
CA LYS A 88 -19.03 -8.58 1.80
C LYS A 88 -17.73 -8.65 2.65
N GLY A 89 -16.71 -7.85 2.37
CA GLY A 89 -15.57 -7.65 3.28
C GLY A 89 -14.56 -8.79 3.41
N LYS A 90 -14.73 -9.92 2.69
CA LYS A 90 -13.89 -11.12 2.84
C LYS A 90 -12.80 -11.30 1.77
N SER A 91 -12.73 -10.40 0.79
CA SER A 91 -11.74 -10.46 -0.29
C SER A 91 -10.34 -10.02 0.14
N LEU A 92 -10.22 -9.33 1.28
CA LEU A 92 -8.96 -8.96 1.91
C LEU A 92 -8.86 -9.67 3.27
N THR A 93 -7.68 -10.18 3.58
CA THR A 93 -7.36 -10.88 4.82
C THR A 93 -7.11 -9.92 5.99
N GLY A 94 -8.08 -9.03 6.26
CA GLY A 94 -8.02 -8.14 7.42
C GLY A 94 -8.58 -8.78 8.69
N ILE A 95 -8.48 -8.06 9.82
CA ILE A 95 -8.91 -8.54 11.14
C ILE A 95 -10.42 -8.80 11.21
N LEU A 96 -11.25 -7.96 10.60
CA LEU A 96 -12.70 -8.12 10.63
C LEU A 96 -13.17 -9.40 9.91
N PRO A 97 -12.75 -9.68 8.66
CA PRO A 97 -13.09 -10.95 8.01
C PRO A 97 -12.39 -12.15 8.66
N ALA A 98 -11.21 -11.98 9.28
CA ALA A 98 -10.58 -13.06 10.04
C ALA A 98 -11.48 -13.54 11.20
N ILE A 99 -12.04 -12.61 11.97
CA ILE A 99 -12.96 -12.91 13.09
C ILE A 99 -14.27 -13.52 12.58
N ASP A 100 -14.84 -12.96 11.51
CA ASP A 100 -16.10 -13.47 10.93
C ASP A 100 -15.96 -14.92 10.45
N VAL A 101 -14.89 -15.23 9.71
CA VAL A 101 -14.67 -16.57 9.17
C VAL A 101 -14.20 -17.57 10.23
N LEU A 102 -13.53 -17.13 11.30
CA LEU A 102 -13.12 -17.98 12.42
C LEU A 102 -14.31 -18.73 13.04
N SER A 103 -15.49 -18.10 13.07
CA SER A 103 -16.71 -18.69 13.63
C SER A 103 -17.21 -19.91 12.85
N GLY A 104 -16.98 -19.94 11.53
CA GLY A 104 -17.41 -21.04 10.65
C GLY A 104 -16.29 -22.04 10.35
N ASN A 105 -15.07 -21.56 10.12
CA ASN A 105 -13.93 -22.42 9.79
C ASN A 105 -12.63 -21.88 10.40
N ILE A 106 -12.19 -22.53 11.48
CA ILE A 106 -10.98 -22.15 12.23
C ILE A 106 -9.75 -22.09 11.32
N LEU A 107 -9.60 -23.04 10.39
CA LEU A 107 -8.44 -23.07 9.49
C LEU A 107 -8.40 -21.83 8.59
N VAL A 108 -9.52 -21.48 7.96
CA VAL A 108 -9.59 -20.28 7.10
C VAL A 108 -9.40 -19.01 7.94
N GLY A 109 -9.96 -18.96 9.15
CA GLY A 109 -9.73 -17.87 10.09
C GLY A 109 -8.25 -17.65 10.41
N ILE A 110 -7.49 -18.71 10.70
CA ILE A 110 -6.03 -18.63 10.95
C ILE A 110 -5.30 -18.06 9.73
N PHE A 111 -5.63 -18.51 8.52
CA PHE A 111 -5.02 -18.00 7.29
C PHE A 111 -5.28 -16.50 7.10
N TYR A 112 -6.48 -16.04 7.44
CA TYR A 112 -6.84 -14.62 7.42
C TYR A 112 -6.09 -13.82 8.49
N PHE A 113 -5.89 -14.36 9.70
CA PHE A 113 -5.07 -13.71 10.74
C PHE A 113 -3.60 -13.56 10.33
N ILE A 114 -3.03 -14.54 9.63
CA ILE A 114 -1.66 -14.42 9.09
C ILE A 114 -1.61 -13.30 8.05
N GLY A 115 -2.61 -13.22 7.17
CA GLY A 115 -2.72 -12.13 6.19
C GLY A 115 -2.84 -10.76 6.85
N PHE A 116 -3.62 -10.67 7.93
CA PHE A 116 -3.72 -9.45 8.74
C PHE A 116 -2.36 -9.05 9.31
N GLY A 117 -1.61 -10.01 9.85
CA GLY A 117 -0.25 -9.80 10.32
C GLY A 117 0.67 -9.24 9.22
N PHE A 118 0.60 -9.76 8.00
CA PHE A 118 1.37 -9.25 6.87
C PHE A 118 0.97 -7.82 6.48
N PHE A 119 -0.33 -7.49 6.44
CA PHE A 119 -0.76 -6.12 6.15
C PHE A 119 -0.33 -5.14 7.25
N CYS A 120 -0.38 -5.53 8.53
CA CYS A 120 0.15 -4.74 9.63
C CYS A 120 1.66 -4.49 9.50
N LEU A 121 2.43 -5.54 9.24
CA LEU A 121 3.87 -5.43 9.04
C LEU A 121 4.20 -4.54 7.83
N GLU A 122 3.49 -4.70 6.70
CA GLU A 122 3.69 -3.86 5.52
C GLU A 122 3.35 -2.39 5.79
N SER A 123 2.30 -2.11 6.58
CA SER A 123 1.99 -0.74 7.02
C SER A 123 3.13 -0.15 7.85
N LEU A 124 3.67 -0.89 8.82
CA LEU A 124 4.77 -0.42 9.67
C LEU A 124 6.05 -0.18 8.87
N VAL A 125 6.42 -1.12 7.99
CA VAL A 125 7.58 -1.00 7.11
C VAL A 125 7.40 0.17 6.15
N SER A 126 6.20 0.38 5.61
CA SER A 126 5.93 1.52 4.72
C SER A 126 6.04 2.86 5.46
N ILE A 127 5.55 2.95 6.69
CA ILE A 127 5.75 4.15 7.52
C ILE A 127 7.24 4.39 7.80
N TRP A 128 8.00 3.33 8.08
CA TRP A 128 9.44 3.46 8.26
C TRP A 128 10.15 3.93 6.98
N VAL A 129 9.81 3.38 5.81
CA VAL A 129 10.38 3.78 4.51
C VAL A 129 10.08 5.25 4.19
N ILE A 130 8.84 5.72 4.38
CA ILE A 130 8.51 7.12 4.09
C ILE A 130 9.29 8.08 4.99
N GLN A 131 9.49 7.71 6.26
CA GLN A 131 10.32 8.47 7.19
C GLN A 131 11.78 8.53 6.74
N GLN A 132 12.38 7.42 6.32
CA GLN A 132 13.76 7.39 5.80
C GLN A 132 13.92 8.29 4.58
N VAL A 133 13.01 8.19 3.61
CA VAL A 133 13.05 9.03 2.40
C VAL A 133 12.83 10.50 2.73
N TYR A 134 11.94 10.82 3.67
CA TYR A 134 11.71 12.18 4.14
C TYR A 134 12.94 12.78 4.83
N MET A 135 13.60 12.01 5.70
CA MET A 135 14.84 12.42 6.36
C MET A 135 15.96 12.67 5.34
N TYR A 136 16.11 11.80 4.34
CA TYR A 136 17.04 12.01 3.24
C TYR A 136 16.74 13.30 2.47
N PHE A 137 15.48 13.51 2.07
CA PHE A 137 15.03 14.68 1.33
C PHE A 137 15.26 16.00 2.10
N ARG A 138 15.03 15.99 3.42
CA ARG A 138 15.24 17.15 4.30
C ARG A 138 16.73 17.39 4.57
N GLY A 139 17.49 16.32 4.80
CA GLY A 139 18.94 16.39 5.05
C GLY A 139 19.75 16.84 3.84
N SER A 140 19.27 16.58 2.62
CA SER A 140 19.95 16.97 1.38
C SER A 140 19.74 18.44 0.98
N GLY A 141 19.17 19.31 1.82
CA GLY A 141 18.98 20.75 1.54
C GLY A 141 17.90 21.10 0.48
N LYS A 142 17.42 20.11 -0.27
CA LYS A 142 16.44 20.27 -1.37
C LYS A 142 15.12 20.94 -1.00
N ALA A 143 14.68 20.74 0.24
CA ALA A 143 13.48 21.43 0.74
C ALA A 143 13.68 22.96 0.78
N ALA A 144 14.90 23.41 1.12
CA ALA A 144 15.26 24.82 1.13
C ALA A 144 15.47 25.37 -0.30
N GLU A 145 16.13 24.60 -1.17
CA GLU A 145 16.31 24.98 -2.58
C GLU A 145 14.97 25.13 -3.32
N MET A 146 14.04 24.20 -3.16
CA MET A 146 12.70 24.34 -3.75
C MET A 146 11.98 25.60 -3.26
N LYS A 147 12.11 25.92 -1.98
CA LYS A 147 11.47 27.12 -1.42
C LYS A 147 12.05 28.38 -2.06
N GLN A 148 13.37 28.45 -2.18
CA GLN A 148 14.04 29.57 -2.86
C GLN A 148 13.69 29.66 -4.35
N GLU A 149 13.65 28.54 -5.07
CA GLU A 149 13.29 28.51 -6.50
C GLU A 149 11.82 28.91 -6.71
N ALA A 150 10.90 28.45 -5.86
CA ALA A 150 9.49 28.83 -5.91
C ALA A 150 9.30 30.33 -5.62
N THR A 151 9.99 30.88 -4.61
CA THR A 151 9.98 32.32 -4.33
C THR A 151 10.52 33.11 -5.51
N ARG A 152 11.62 32.67 -6.12
CA ARG A 152 12.21 33.32 -7.31
C ARG A 152 11.26 33.29 -8.50
N ARG A 153 10.60 32.16 -8.78
CA ARG A 153 9.60 32.04 -9.85
C ARG A 153 8.37 32.92 -9.60
N ALA A 154 7.90 32.99 -8.36
CA ALA A 154 6.79 33.86 -7.99
C ALA A 154 7.13 35.35 -8.18
N MET A 155 8.34 35.78 -7.82
CA MET A 155 8.81 37.15 -8.09
C MET A 155 8.90 37.45 -9.59
N MET A 156 9.41 36.51 -10.41
CA MET A 156 9.51 36.69 -11.86
C MET A 156 8.15 36.72 -12.55
N ALA A 157 7.11 36.10 -11.98
CA ALA A 157 5.75 36.12 -12.51
C ALA A 157 4.96 37.38 -12.08
N ALA A 158 5.46 38.13 -11.10
CA ALA A 158 4.85 39.36 -10.59
C ALA A 158 5.47 40.65 -11.17
N LEU A 159 6.55 40.53 -11.95
CA LEU A 159 7.17 41.59 -12.75
C LEU A 159 6.59 41.57 -14.18
#